data_AF-A0A3B9MC73-F1
#
_entry.id   AF-A0A3B9MC73-F1
#
_cell.length_a   1.000
_cell.length_b   1.000
_cell.length_c   1.000
_cell.angle_alpha   90.00
_cell.angle_beta   90.00
_cell.angle_gamma   90.00
#
_symmetry.space_group_name_H-M   'P 1'
#
loop_
_entity.id
_entity.type
_entity.pdbx_description
1 polymer ?
#
loop_
_entity_poly.entity_id
_entity_poly.type
_entity_poly.pdbx_seq_one_letter_code
_entity_poly.pdbx_strand_id
1 'polypeptide(L)'
;LVARHADVWNIAGGNPDKVTGLTAMLEEACGSVGRDPSEIRRSIQFDWDGADRAQLLELCGRFLEMGVTEQVIYLRGGQPVELAGKVAEALPDLRKLDRVARQ
;
A
#
# COMPACT_ATOMS: atom_id res chain seq x y z
N LEU A 1 0.11 7.61 -19.24
CA LEU A 1 1.44 6.96 -19.13
C LEU A 1 1.33 5.67 -18.33
N VAL A 2 0.93 5.73 -17.06
CA VAL A 2 0.74 4.53 -16.21
C VAL A 2 -0.15 3.48 -16.86
N ALA A 3 -1.39 3.82 -17.21
CA ALA A 3 -2.32 2.90 -17.87
C ALA A 3 -1.75 2.23 -19.13
N ARG A 4 -0.84 2.87 -19.87
CA ARG A 4 -0.27 2.31 -21.11
C ARG A 4 1.00 1.46 -20.90
N HIS A 5 1.74 1.69 -19.83
CA HIS A 5 3.14 1.23 -19.76
C HIS A 5 3.58 0.70 -18.39
N ALA A 6 2.86 0.98 -17.32
CA ALA A 6 3.32 0.61 -15.98
C ALA A 6 3.11 -0.88 -15.71
N ASP A 7 4.13 -1.56 -15.21
CA ASP A 7 4.00 -2.87 -14.55
C ASP A 7 3.62 -2.70 -13.07
N VAL A 8 4.04 -1.58 -12.48
CA VAL A 8 3.72 -1.20 -11.10
C VAL A 8 3.39 0.29 -11.05
N TRP A 9 2.37 0.63 -10.29
CA TRP A 9 2.06 2.01 -9.95
C TRP A 9 2.19 2.23 -8.44
N ASN A 10 3.11 3.12 -8.05
CA ASN A 10 3.32 3.51 -6.66
C ASN A 10 2.48 4.74 -6.31
N ILE A 11 1.60 4.59 -5.33
CA ILE A 11 0.76 5.65 -4.80
C ILE A 11 1.59 6.46 -3.80
N ALA A 12 1.70 7.77 -4.07
CA ALA A 12 2.47 8.70 -3.25
C ALA A 12 1.67 9.11 -1.99
N GLY A 13 1.54 8.18 -1.05
CA GLY A 13 0.90 8.36 0.25
C GLY A 13 -0.58 8.73 0.20
N GLY A 14 -1.18 8.75 1.37
CA GLY A 14 -2.59 9.02 1.53
C GLY A 14 -3.23 8.14 2.59
N ASN A 15 -4.44 8.51 2.98
CA ASN A 15 -5.34 7.62 3.69
C ASN A 15 -6.07 6.71 2.68
N PRO A 16 -6.80 5.69 3.16
CA PRO A 16 -7.58 4.81 2.30
C PRO A 16 -8.55 5.56 1.36
N ASP A 17 -9.20 6.64 1.80
CA ASP A 17 -10.14 7.37 0.94
C ASP A 17 -9.44 7.99 -0.29
N LYS A 18 -8.25 8.55 -0.09
CA LYS A 18 -7.41 9.05 -1.19
C LYS A 18 -6.99 7.91 -2.13
N VAL A 19 -6.64 6.74 -1.59
CA VAL A 19 -6.30 5.56 -2.39
C VAL A 19 -7.48 5.13 -3.25
N THR A 20 -8.71 5.12 -2.71
CA THR A 20 -9.93 4.79 -3.48
C THR A 20 -10.08 5.71 -4.69
N GLY A 21 -10.00 7.03 -4.46
CA GLY A 21 -10.16 8.01 -5.54
C GLY A 21 -9.10 7.87 -6.62
N LEU A 22 -7.84 7.65 -6.23
CA LEU A 22 -6.75 7.46 -7.18
C LEU A 22 -6.88 6.14 -7.96
N THR A 23 -7.32 5.06 -7.32
CA THR A 23 -7.54 3.78 -7.98
C THR A 23 -8.65 3.88 -9.03
N ALA A 24 -9.76 4.57 -8.74
CA ALA A 24 -10.83 4.80 -9.71
C ALA A 24 -10.32 5.55 -10.96
N MET A 25 -9.45 6.56 -10.77
CA MET A 25 -8.81 7.26 -11.90
C MET A 25 -7.92 6.34 -12.74
N LEU A 26 -7.19 5.41 -12.10
CA LEU A 26 -6.38 4.43 -12.83
C LEU A 26 -7.26 3.49 -13.65
N GLU A 27 -8.36 3.00 -13.09
CA GLU A 27 -9.30 2.09 -13.77
C GLU A 27 -9.94 2.76 -14.99
N GLU A 28 -10.40 4.01 -14.86
CA GLU A 28 -10.90 4.80 -15.99
C GLU A 28 -9.83 4.97 -17.07
N ALA A 29 -8.61 5.32 -16.68
CA ALA A 29 -7.49 5.49 -17.62
C ALA A 29 -7.13 4.18 -18.33
N CYS A 30 -7.16 3.03 -17.63
CA CYS A 30 -6.96 1.70 -18.21
C CYS A 30 -8.07 1.35 -19.20
N GLY A 31 -9.34 1.59 -18.85
CA GLY A 31 -10.47 1.42 -19.75
C GLY A 31 -10.34 2.23 -21.04
N SER A 32 -9.88 3.49 -20.94
CA SER A 32 -9.69 4.35 -22.11
C SER A 32 -8.63 3.86 -23.12
N VAL A 33 -7.70 3.01 -22.69
CA VAL A 33 -6.65 2.44 -23.54
C VAL A 33 -6.81 0.93 -23.78
N GLY A 34 -7.92 0.35 -23.32
CA GLY A 34 -8.22 -1.08 -23.48
C GLY A 34 -7.31 -2.02 -22.68
N ARG A 35 -6.74 -1.56 -21.57
CA ARG A 35 -5.89 -2.38 -20.69
C ARG A 35 -6.69 -2.88 -19.49
N ASP A 36 -6.46 -4.12 -19.07
CA ASP A 36 -6.95 -4.61 -17.79
C ASP A 36 -6.16 -3.97 -16.63
N PRO A 37 -6.80 -3.21 -15.72
CA PRO A 37 -6.13 -2.61 -14.57
C PRO A 37 -5.54 -3.64 -13.59
N SER A 38 -5.93 -4.91 -13.65
CA SER A 38 -5.35 -6.00 -12.86
C SER A 38 -3.91 -6.34 -13.25
N GLU A 39 -3.50 -6.00 -14.48
CA GLU A 39 -2.12 -6.18 -14.96
C GLU A 39 -1.12 -5.21 -14.30
N ILE A 40 -1.61 -4.15 -13.65
CA ILE A 40 -0.78 -3.15 -12.98
C ILE A 40 -0.76 -3.47 -11.49
N ARG A 41 0.39 -3.93 -10.99
CA ARG A 41 0.59 -4.10 -9.54
C ARG A 41 0.54 -2.74 -8.86
N ARG A 42 -0.01 -2.70 -7.65
CA ARG A 42 -0.16 -1.46 -6.89
C ARG A 42 0.77 -1.49 -5.68
N SER A 43 1.60 -0.46 -5.58
CA SER A 43 2.38 -0.18 -4.37
C SER A 43 1.94 1.14 -3.73
N ILE A 44 2.24 1.30 -2.44
CA ILE A 44 2.04 2.57 -1.74
C ILE A 44 3.24 2.83 -0.84
N GLN A 45 3.65 4.10 -0.78
CA GLN A 45 4.53 4.60 0.27
C GLN A 45 3.73 5.42 1.28
N PHE A 46 3.89 5.17 2.58
CA PHE A 46 3.25 5.98 3.62
C PHE A 46 4.13 6.11 4.85
N ASP A 47 3.91 7.18 5.62
CA ASP A 47 4.63 7.45 6.85
C ASP A 47 3.95 6.74 8.03
N TRP A 48 4.75 6.29 9.00
CA TRP A 48 4.28 5.80 10.29
C TRP A 48 5.22 6.30 11.39
N ASP A 49 4.66 6.83 12.48
CA ASP A 49 5.42 7.47 13.56
C ASP A 49 5.89 6.49 14.64
N GLY A 50 5.47 5.22 14.57
CA GLY A 50 5.82 4.21 15.55
C GLY A 50 5.05 4.28 16.87
N ALA A 51 3.99 5.08 16.95
CA ALA A 51 3.21 5.27 18.18
C ALA A 51 2.23 4.11 18.44
N ASP A 52 1.51 3.67 17.40
CA ASP A 52 0.48 2.64 17.52
C ASP A 52 0.65 1.51 16.49
N ARG A 53 0.95 0.31 17.00
CA ARG A 53 1.08 -0.93 16.23
C ARG A 53 -0.26 -1.43 15.70
N ALA A 54 -1.35 -1.28 16.44
CA ALA A 54 -2.67 -1.71 16.00
C ALA A 54 -3.14 -0.87 14.81
N GLN A 55 -2.91 0.45 14.88
CA GLN A 55 -3.17 1.35 13.75
C GLN A 55 -2.36 0.97 12.50
N LEU A 56 -1.09 0.58 12.64
CA LEU A 56 -0.29 0.10 11.51
C LEU A 56 -0.92 -1.15 10.87
N LEU A 57 -1.33 -2.13 11.67
CA LEU A 57 -1.95 -3.36 11.18
C LEU A 57 -3.27 -3.09 10.46
N GLU A 58 -4.12 -2.23 11.04
CA GLU A 58 -5.40 -1.83 10.45
C GLU A 58 -5.18 -1.14 9.10
N LEU A 59 -4.26 -0.17 9.04
CA LEU A 59 -3.96 0.58 7.83
C LEU A 59 -3.42 -0.34 6.73
N CYS A 60 -2.48 -1.22 7.06
CA CYS A 60 -1.94 -2.21 6.14
C CYS A 60 -3.03 -3.17 5.63
N GLY A 61 -3.95 -3.60 6.50
CA GLY A 61 -5.10 -4.44 6.15
C GLY A 61 -6.02 -3.74 5.15
N ARG A 62 -6.39 -2.48 5.40
CA ARG A 62 -7.21 -1.69 4.48
C ARG A 62 -6.54 -1.53 3.12
N PHE A 63 -5.24 -1.29 3.06
CA PHE A 63 -4.53 -1.21 1.79
C PHE A 63 -4.53 -2.55 1.02
N LEU A 64 -4.41 -3.69 1.71
CA LEU A 64 -4.53 -5.01 1.07
C LEU A 64 -5.91 -5.24 0.48
N GLU A 65 -6.98 -4.91 1.22
CA GLU A 65 -8.38 -5.02 0.74
C GLU A 65 -8.63 -4.19 -0.53
N MET A 66 -7.86 -3.12 -0.71
CA MET A 66 -7.91 -2.24 -1.87
C MET A 66 -7.00 -2.69 -3.03
N GLY A 67 -6.39 -3.87 -2.93
CA GLY A 67 -5.50 -4.44 -3.95
C GLY A 67 -4.09 -3.86 -3.96
N VAL A 68 -3.68 -3.14 -2.90
CA VAL A 68 -2.31 -2.64 -2.73
C VAL A 68 -1.48 -3.68 -1.97
N THR A 69 -0.75 -4.49 -2.72
CA THR A 69 0.01 -5.64 -2.20
C THR A 69 1.45 -5.30 -1.82
N GLU A 70 1.98 -4.17 -2.31
CA GLU A 70 3.35 -3.73 -2.05
C GLU A 70 3.36 -2.46 -1.20
N GLN A 71 3.65 -2.60 0.10
CA GLN A 71 3.55 -1.52 1.06
C GLN A 71 4.93 -1.11 1.58
N VAL A 72 5.30 0.14 1.34
CA VAL A 72 6.60 0.73 1.73
C VAL A 72 6.37 1.70 2.89
N ILE A 73 6.79 1.31 4.08
CA ILE A 73 6.71 2.17 5.27
C ILE A 73 7.92 3.07 5.29
N TYR A 74 7.69 4.38 5.26
CA TYR A 74 8.75 5.38 5.23
C TYR A 74 9.07 5.84 6.66
N LEU A 75 10.27 5.46 7.11
CA LEU A 75 10.73 5.68 8.48
C LEU A 75 11.43 7.04 8.56
N ARG A 76 10.68 8.09 8.88
CA ARG A 76 11.19 9.47 9.02
C ARG A 76 11.58 9.78 10.46
N GLY A 77 12.35 10.86 10.65
CA GLY A 77 12.71 11.40 11.97
C GLY A 77 14.12 11.03 12.42
N GLY A 78 14.41 11.33 13.70
CA GLY A 78 15.77 11.20 14.26
C GLY A 78 16.20 9.78 14.65
N GLN A 79 15.27 8.81 14.66
CA GLN A 79 15.52 7.45 15.17
C GLN A 79 15.01 6.35 14.21
N PRO A 80 15.43 6.34 12.93
CA PRO A 80 14.90 5.40 11.93
C PRO A 80 15.19 3.93 12.27
N VAL A 81 16.28 3.63 12.99
CA VAL A 81 16.63 2.26 13.43
C VAL A 81 15.65 1.75 14.48
N GLU A 82 15.23 2.60 15.43
CA GLU A 82 14.23 2.22 16.44
C GLU A 82 12.88 1.95 15.78
N LEU A 83 12.46 2.82 14.86
CA LEU A 83 11.22 2.62 14.09
C LEU A 83 11.26 1.32 13.27
N ALA A 84 12.40 1.01 12.64
CA ALA A 84 12.59 -0.25 11.92
C ALA A 84 12.45 -1.46 12.86
N GLY A 85 12.98 -1.36 14.09
CA GLY A 85 12.79 -2.38 15.14
C GLY A 85 11.31 -2.62 15.46
N LYS A 86 10.54 -1.55 15.66
CA LYS A 86 9.08 -1.64 15.90
C LYS A 86 8.33 -2.27 14.72
N VAL A 87 8.70 -1.93 13.48
CA VAL A 87 8.13 -2.59 12.29
C VAL A 87 8.50 -4.07 12.25
N ALA A 88 9.75 -4.42 12.59
CA ALA A 88 10.20 -5.81 12.62
C ALA A 88 9.39 -6.67 13.59
N GLU A 89 9.03 -6.13 14.76
CA GLU A 89 8.15 -6.77 15.74
C GLU A 89 6.69 -6.95 15.24
N ALA A 90 6.25 -6.12 14.30
CA ALA A 90 4.94 -6.23 13.65
C ALA A 90 4.90 -7.22 12.48
N LEU A 91 6.06 -7.60 11.90
CA LEU A 91 6.13 -8.45 10.72
C LEU A 91 5.36 -9.78 10.81
N PRO A 92 5.37 -10.53 11.94
CA PRO A 92 4.61 -11.77 12.03
C PRO A 92 3.11 -11.57 11.84
N ASP A 93 2.54 -10.46 12.34
CA ASP A 93 1.12 -10.16 12.21
C ASP A 93 0.80 -9.58 10.83
N LEU A 94 1.65 -8.71 10.29
CA LEU A 94 1.54 -8.21 8.92
C LEU A 94 1.53 -9.36 7.89
N ARG A 95 2.37 -10.39 8.09
CA ARG A 95 2.40 -11.58 7.22
C ARG A 95 1.13 -12.43 7.30
N LYS A 96 0.37 -12.37 8.40
CA LYS A 96 -0.91 -13.08 8.51
C LYS A 96 -1.98 -12.42 7.66
N LEU A 97 -1.96 -11.09 7.52
CA LEU A 97 -2.92 -10.35 6.70
C LEU A 97 -2.87 -10.79 5.23
N ASP A 98 -1.67 -10.89 4.64
CA ASP A 98 -1.48 -11.33 3.25
C ASP A 98 -1.98 -12.77 3.01
N ARG A 99 -1.81 -13.68 3.98
CA ARG A 99 -2.31 -15.06 3.87
C ARG A 99 -3.82 -15.19 3.91
N VAL A 100 -4.50 -14.24 4.56
CA VAL A 100 -5.97 -14.18 4.59
C VAL A 100 -6.49 -13.57 3.29
N ALA A 101 -5.85 -12.51 2.78
CA ALA A 101 -6.27 -11.83 1.56
C ALA A 101 -6.12 -12.67 0.27
N ARG A 102 -5.36 -13.77 0.30
CA ARG A 102 -5.14 -14.68 -0.84
C ARG A 102 -6.02 -15.94 -0.83
N GLN A 103 -6.88 -16.13 0.18
CA GLN A 103 -7.86 -17.22 0.25
C GLN A 103 -9.20 -16.77 -0.31
#